data_AF-A0A285Q1G4-F1
#
_entry.id   AF-A0A285Q1G4-F1
#
_cell.length_a   1.000
_cell.length_b   1.000
_cell.length_c   1.000
_cell.angle_alpha   90.00
_cell.angle_beta   90.00
_cell.angle_gamma   90.00
#
_symmetry.space_group_name_H-M   'P 1'
#
loop_
_entity.id
_entity.type
_entity.pdbx_description
1 polymer ?
#
loop_
_entity_poly.entity_id
_entity_poly.type
_entity_poly.pdbx_seq_one_letter_code
_entity_poly.pdbx_strand_id
1 'polypeptide(L)'
;MTERDVSGAFDDDVGMRLEQAEDLLIRRHGLALEYPPLRLILRDDIRINAVKIGMLGDAAIINVVAEGIRGLDIPIVLGPVMVAKSDGRLLAPDAVEALRAQLLPCATVLTPNLPEAADLLEVAEAKSPADMERQAKAILALGPRAVLLKGGHLSGGDSPDLLATTDQLIWLDGPRYPTRNTHGTGCTLSAALAAQLAQGEPLVQAVRIAKHYVAEAINRSDELDVGAGHGPVHHFHALWPKVGG
;
A
#
# COMPACT_ATOMS: atom_id res chain seq x y z
N MET A 1 37.83 -26.65 -14.23
CA MET A 1 37.06 -27.64 -13.46
C MET A 1 37.52 -27.51 -12.02
N THR A 2 36.70 -27.15 -11.03
CA THR A 2 35.24 -27.11 -10.92
C THR A 2 34.88 -26.09 -9.83
N GLU A 3 33.84 -25.30 -10.09
CA GLU A 3 33.17 -24.42 -9.13
C GLU A 3 32.63 -25.23 -7.94
N ARG A 4 32.78 -24.68 -6.74
CA ARG A 4 32.19 -25.21 -5.51
C ARG A 4 30.79 -24.65 -5.36
N ASP A 5 29.84 -25.56 -5.15
CA ASP A 5 28.49 -25.32 -4.64
C ASP A 5 28.52 -24.48 -3.35
N VAL A 6 27.81 -23.35 -3.38
CA VAL A 6 27.46 -22.54 -2.19
C VAL A 6 25.93 -22.38 -2.09
N SER A 7 25.15 -23.15 -2.86
CA SER A 7 23.68 -23.03 -2.92
C SER A 7 22.93 -23.75 -1.80
N GLY A 8 23.57 -24.67 -1.05
CA GLY A 8 22.87 -25.56 -0.12
C GLY A 8 22.62 -25.03 1.30
N ALA A 9 23.38 -24.05 1.78
CA ALA A 9 23.32 -23.63 3.20
C ALA A 9 22.43 -22.40 3.47
N PHE A 10 22.01 -21.68 2.42
CA PHE A 10 21.16 -20.50 2.55
C PHE A 10 19.66 -20.81 2.52
N ASP A 11 19.25 -21.99 2.03
CA ASP A 11 17.83 -22.36 1.87
C ASP A 11 17.25 -22.98 3.15
N ASP A 12 18.04 -23.77 3.88
CA ASP A 12 17.59 -24.48 5.10
C ASP A 12 17.28 -23.54 6.27
N ASP A 13 18.08 -22.47 6.44
CA ASP A 13 17.89 -21.49 7.51
C ASP A 13 16.69 -20.56 7.24
N VAL A 14 16.29 -20.42 5.98
CA VAL A 14 15.08 -19.69 5.57
C VAL A 14 13.83 -20.56 5.73
N GLY A 15 13.91 -21.84 5.35
CA GLY A 15 12.84 -22.82 5.59
C GLY A 15 12.49 -22.95 7.07
N MET A 16 13.50 -23.04 7.94
CA MET A 16 13.30 -23.09 9.39
C MET A 16 12.63 -21.82 9.96
N ARG A 17 12.96 -20.63 9.44
CA ARG A 17 12.34 -19.36 9.89
C ARG A 17 10.90 -19.21 9.43
N LEU A 18 10.55 -19.79 8.27
CA LEU A 18 9.19 -19.85 7.76
C LEU A 18 8.32 -20.73 8.65
N GLU A 19 8.76 -21.95 8.95
CA GLU A 19 8.01 -22.86 9.84
C GLU A 19 7.79 -22.23 11.22
N GLN A 20 8.78 -21.54 11.77
CA GLN A 20 8.66 -20.86 13.06
C GLN A 20 7.73 -19.63 13.04
N ALA A 21 7.76 -18.85 11.96
CA ALA A 21 6.84 -17.71 11.79
C ALA A 21 5.40 -18.18 11.55
N GLU A 22 5.23 -19.28 10.81
CA GLU A 22 3.95 -19.95 10.58
C GLU A 22 3.35 -20.47 11.88
N ASP A 23 4.15 -21.15 12.72
CA ASP A 23 3.74 -21.64 14.04
C ASP A 23 3.28 -20.50 14.97
N LEU A 24 3.94 -19.34 14.90
CA LEU A 24 3.57 -18.13 15.65
C LEU A 24 2.26 -17.50 15.17
N LEU A 25 2.01 -17.47 13.87
CA LEU A 25 0.77 -16.95 13.29
C LEU A 25 -0.42 -17.85 13.63
N ILE A 26 -0.23 -19.18 13.58
CA ILE A 26 -1.24 -20.19 13.96
C ILE A 26 -1.64 -19.99 15.43
N ARG A 27 -0.66 -19.88 16.33
CA ARG A 27 -0.91 -19.73 17.78
C ARG A 27 -1.54 -18.39 18.16
N ARG A 28 -1.18 -17.30 17.47
CA ARG A 28 -1.61 -15.93 17.84
C ARG A 28 -2.94 -15.51 17.23
N HIS A 29 -3.22 -15.92 15.99
CA HIS A 29 -4.38 -15.42 15.23
C HIS A 29 -5.41 -16.49 14.88
N GLY A 30 -5.19 -17.76 15.24
CA GLY A 30 -6.12 -18.85 14.95
C GLY A 30 -6.28 -19.14 13.45
N LEU A 31 -5.38 -18.62 12.62
CA LEU A 31 -5.32 -18.88 11.19
C LEU A 31 -4.60 -20.21 10.98
N ALA A 32 -5.33 -21.31 11.11
CA ALA A 32 -4.86 -22.61 10.63
C ALA A 32 -4.80 -22.54 9.10
N LEU A 33 -3.60 -22.32 8.54
CA LEU A 33 -3.41 -22.49 7.11
C LEU A 33 -3.14 -23.97 6.84
N GLU A 34 -4.19 -24.72 6.52
CA GLU A 34 -4.08 -25.92 5.65
C GLU A 34 -3.69 -25.51 4.20
N TYR A 35 -3.14 -24.31 4.00
CA TYR A 35 -2.82 -23.75 2.70
C TYR A 35 -1.31 -23.69 2.54
N PRO A 36 -0.78 -24.04 1.36
CA PRO A 36 0.65 -24.03 1.12
C PRO A 36 1.23 -22.63 1.35
N PRO A 37 2.52 -22.52 1.72
CA PRO A 37 3.14 -21.23 2.05
C PRO A 37 2.87 -20.23 0.94
N LEU A 38 2.61 -18.97 1.29
CA LEU A 38 2.29 -17.86 0.36
C LEU A 38 3.19 -17.85 -0.89
N ARG A 39 4.45 -18.26 -0.71
CA ARG A 39 5.45 -18.46 -1.77
C ARG A 39 5.04 -19.46 -2.87
N LEU A 40 4.40 -20.58 -2.52
CA LEU A 40 3.94 -21.61 -3.45
C LEU A 40 2.73 -21.13 -4.28
N ILE A 41 1.76 -20.48 -3.63
CA ILE A 41 0.53 -19.99 -4.28
C ILE A 41 0.83 -18.85 -5.27
N LEU A 42 1.74 -17.94 -4.91
CA LEU A 42 2.08 -16.80 -5.76
C LEU A 42 2.92 -17.18 -7.00
N ARG A 43 3.58 -18.34 -7.02
CA ARG A 43 4.62 -18.66 -8.03
C ARG A 43 4.31 -19.83 -8.94
N ASP A 44 3.60 -20.85 -8.45
CA ASP A 44 3.63 -22.15 -9.13
C ASP A 44 2.37 -22.49 -9.93
N ASP A 45 1.29 -21.71 -9.81
CA ASP A 45 0.00 -22.00 -10.48
C ASP A 45 -0.58 -20.82 -11.28
N ILE A 46 -0.48 -19.59 -10.76
CA ILE A 46 -1.10 -18.42 -11.39
C ILE A 46 -0.05 -17.35 -11.67
N ARG A 47 -0.02 -16.86 -12.92
CA ARG A 47 0.80 -15.69 -13.27
C ARG A 47 0.22 -14.44 -12.63
N ILE A 48 0.99 -13.81 -11.75
CA ILE A 48 0.65 -12.54 -11.11
C ILE A 48 1.40 -11.41 -11.80
N ASN A 49 0.70 -10.35 -12.19
CA ASN A 49 1.27 -9.20 -12.89
C ASN A 49 1.55 -7.98 -11.99
N ALA A 50 0.95 -7.90 -10.80
CA ALA A 50 1.26 -6.92 -9.77
C ALA A 50 0.74 -7.40 -8.41
N VAL A 51 1.32 -6.89 -7.32
CA VAL A 51 0.87 -7.15 -5.94
C VAL A 51 0.46 -5.84 -5.29
N LYS A 52 -0.71 -5.84 -4.63
CA LYS A 52 -1.11 -4.78 -3.70
C LYS A 52 -1.05 -5.29 -2.28
N ILE A 53 -0.34 -4.58 -1.42
CA ILE A 53 -0.24 -4.88 0.01
C ILE A 53 -1.05 -3.83 0.78
N GLY A 54 -1.94 -4.30 1.66
CA GLY A 54 -2.76 -3.46 2.53
C GLY A 54 -2.35 -3.57 4.00
N MET A 55 -3.33 -3.54 4.91
CA MET A 55 -3.10 -3.71 6.35
C MET A 55 -2.54 -5.10 6.66
N LEU A 56 -1.42 -5.16 7.39
CA LEU A 56 -0.75 -6.40 7.78
C LEU A 56 -0.82 -6.70 9.29
N GLY A 57 -1.22 -5.73 10.13
CA GLY A 57 -1.50 -5.96 11.55
C GLY A 57 -0.25 -6.03 12.45
N ASP A 58 0.67 -6.97 12.21
CA ASP A 58 1.86 -7.16 13.05
C ASP A 58 3.15 -7.53 12.29
N ALA A 59 4.27 -7.55 13.02
CA ALA A 59 5.59 -7.84 12.48
C ALA A 59 5.72 -9.27 11.90
N ALA A 60 5.00 -10.25 12.45
CA ALA A 60 5.07 -11.63 11.97
C ALA A 60 4.44 -11.75 10.57
N ILE A 61 3.27 -11.14 10.37
CA ILE A 61 2.62 -11.09 9.06
C ILE A 61 3.48 -10.32 8.06
N ILE A 62 4.07 -9.20 8.48
CA ILE A 62 4.98 -8.41 7.63
C ILE A 62 6.16 -9.26 7.12
N ASN A 63 6.80 -10.03 8.00
CA ASN A 63 7.94 -10.87 7.62
C ASN A 63 7.53 -11.97 6.63
N VAL A 64 6.38 -12.63 6.85
CA VAL A 64 5.86 -13.66 5.94
C VAL A 64 5.54 -13.08 4.57
N VAL A 65 4.89 -11.91 4.52
CA VAL A 65 4.58 -11.23 3.25
C VAL A 65 5.86 -10.80 2.54
N ALA A 66 6.82 -10.22 3.25
CA ALA A 66 8.11 -9.80 2.69
C ALA A 66 8.87 -10.99 2.07
N GLU A 67 8.84 -12.15 2.72
CA GLU A 67 9.42 -13.39 2.18
C GLU A 67 8.69 -13.84 0.91
N GLY A 68 7.36 -13.90 0.94
CA GLY A 68 6.55 -14.36 -0.20
C GLY A 68 6.78 -13.55 -1.48
N ILE A 69 6.96 -12.23 -1.35
CA ILE A 69 7.18 -11.32 -2.48
C ILE A 69 8.64 -11.15 -2.87
N ARG A 70 9.60 -11.67 -2.10
CA ARG A 70 11.03 -11.42 -2.32
C ARG A 70 11.50 -11.97 -3.66
N GLY A 71 12.12 -11.13 -4.49
CA GLY A 71 12.63 -11.54 -5.80
C GLY A 71 11.55 -11.69 -6.88
N LEU A 72 10.31 -11.28 -6.60
CA LEU A 72 9.32 -11.09 -7.66
C LEU A 72 9.70 -9.86 -8.49
N ASP A 73 9.83 -10.03 -9.81
CA ASP A 73 10.07 -8.94 -10.75
C ASP A 73 8.75 -8.41 -11.33
N ILE A 74 7.88 -7.94 -10.44
CA ILE A 74 6.59 -7.32 -10.79
C ILE A 74 6.34 -6.09 -9.93
N PRO A 75 5.44 -5.18 -10.35
CA PRO A 75 5.04 -4.05 -9.54
C PRO A 75 4.45 -4.45 -8.19
N ILE A 76 4.98 -3.86 -7.11
CA ILE A 76 4.49 -3.98 -5.74
C ILE A 76 4.01 -2.61 -5.28
N VAL A 77 2.70 -2.49 -5.03
CA VAL A 77 2.05 -1.29 -4.47
C VAL A 77 1.83 -1.51 -2.98
N LEU A 78 2.55 -0.77 -2.15
CA LEU A 78 2.50 -0.89 -0.70
C LEU A 78 1.67 0.25 -0.09
N GLY A 79 0.51 -0.08 0.46
CA GLY A 79 -0.25 0.83 1.31
C GLY A 79 0.07 0.53 2.78
N PRO A 80 0.80 1.39 3.50
CA PRO A 80 1.33 1.03 4.82
C PRO A 80 0.25 0.90 5.92
N VAL A 81 -0.97 1.41 5.69
CA VAL A 81 -2.16 1.34 6.58
C VAL A 81 -1.80 1.22 8.06
N MET A 82 -1.26 2.31 8.63
CA MET A 82 -0.76 2.34 10.00
C MET A 82 -1.66 3.12 10.95
N VAL A 83 -2.63 3.87 10.42
CA VAL A 83 -3.53 4.73 11.19
C VAL A 83 -4.96 4.42 10.78
N ALA A 84 -5.81 4.16 11.78
CA ALA A 84 -7.25 3.99 11.56
C ALA A 84 -7.88 5.34 11.21
N LYS A 85 -9.02 5.30 10.52
CA LYS A 85 -9.87 6.49 10.31
C LYS A 85 -10.40 7.13 11.61
N SER A 86 -10.21 6.46 12.75
CA SER A 86 -10.59 6.91 14.09
C SER A 86 -9.37 7.33 14.93
N ASP A 87 -8.29 7.80 14.29
CA ASP A 87 -7.08 8.38 14.89
C ASP A 87 -6.28 7.44 15.83
N GLY A 88 -6.50 6.12 15.71
CA GLY A 88 -5.74 5.10 16.43
C GLY A 88 -4.57 4.58 15.60
N ARG A 89 -3.38 4.48 16.21
CA ARG A 89 -2.26 3.72 15.62
C ARG A 89 -2.65 2.24 15.54
N LEU A 90 -2.52 1.67 14.35
CA LEU A 90 -2.84 0.27 14.04
C LEU A 90 -1.64 -0.66 14.20
N LEU A 91 -0.42 -0.15 13.99
CA LEU A 91 0.80 -0.92 14.10
C LEU A 91 1.53 -0.61 15.41
N ALA A 92 1.98 -1.66 16.10
CA ALA A 92 2.94 -1.54 17.18
C ALA A 92 4.32 -1.13 16.64
N PRO A 93 5.21 -0.55 17.48
CA PRO A 93 6.51 -0.04 17.02
C PRO A 93 7.37 -1.09 16.31
N ASP A 94 7.36 -2.34 16.78
CA ASP A 94 8.06 -3.47 16.16
C ASP A 94 7.54 -3.79 14.75
N ALA A 95 6.24 -3.65 14.51
CA ALA A 95 5.64 -3.80 13.19
C ALA A 95 6.03 -2.66 12.23
N VAL A 96 6.15 -1.42 12.73
CA VAL A 96 6.65 -0.30 11.92
C VAL A 96 8.11 -0.52 11.51
N GLU A 97 8.95 -0.99 12.43
CA GLU A 97 10.34 -1.34 12.13
C GLU A 97 10.45 -2.49 11.12
N ALA A 98 9.63 -3.53 11.27
CA ALA A 98 9.56 -4.63 10.29
C ALA A 98 9.12 -4.11 8.90
N LEU A 99 8.12 -3.22 8.83
CA LEU A 99 7.66 -2.60 7.59
C LEU A 99 8.81 -1.83 6.91
N ARG A 100 9.53 -1.01 7.68
CA ARG A 100 10.68 -0.22 7.21
C ARG A 100 11.79 -1.10 6.67
N ALA A 101 12.19 -2.12 7.43
CA ALA A 101 13.33 -2.95 7.09
C ALA A 101 13.04 -3.96 5.97
N GLN A 102 11.83 -4.52 5.93
CA GLN A 102 11.52 -5.68 5.09
C GLN A 102 10.67 -5.35 3.86
N LEU A 103 9.75 -4.39 3.93
CA LEU A 103 8.78 -4.15 2.85
C LEU A 103 9.02 -2.86 2.07
N LEU A 104 9.50 -1.78 2.70
CA LEU A 104 9.81 -0.55 1.97
C LEU A 104 10.81 -0.77 0.81
N PRO A 105 11.91 -1.53 0.98
CA PRO A 105 12.87 -1.77 -0.11
C PRO A 105 12.28 -2.57 -1.29
N CYS A 106 11.20 -3.32 -1.05
CA CYS A 106 10.53 -4.10 -2.09
C CYS A 106 9.48 -3.30 -2.87
N ALA A 107 9.05 -2.15 -2.35
CA ALA A 107 7.93 -1.40 -2.92
C ALA A 107 8.33 -0.72 -4.24
N THR A 108 7.55 -0.99 -5.29
CA THR A 108 7.60 -0.20 -6.53
C THR A 108 7.04 1.19 -6.30
N VAL A 109 5.96 1.26 -5.55
CA VAL A 109 5.36 2.52 -5.11
C VAL A 109 4.77 2.34 -3.72
N LEU A 110 5.19 3.19 -2.80
CA LEU A 110 4.58 3.34 -1.48
C LEU A 110 3.49 4.41 -1.56
N THR A 111 2.32 4.19 -0.96
CA THR A 111 1.20 5.14 -0.99
C THR A 111 0.79 5.64 0.40
N PRO A 112 1.65 6.34 1.16
CA PRO A 112 1.31 6.81 2.51
C PRO A 112 0.40 8.06 2.47
N ASN A 113 -0.48 8.23 3.44
CA ASN A 113 -1.10 9.54 3.74
C ASN A 113 -0.17 10.36 4.65
N LEU A 114 -0.56 11.60 4.99
CA LEU A 114 0.31 12.47 5.80
C LEU A 114 0.61 11.91 7.21
N PRO A 115 -0.38 11.40 7.97
CA PRO A 115 -0.10 10.73 9.25
C PRO A 115 0.82 9.51 9.11
N GLU A 116 0.59 8.67 8.10
CA GLU A 116 1.44 7.50 7.81
C GLU A 116 2.87 7.92 7.45
N ALA A 117 3.04 9.00 6.68
CA ALA A 117 4.36 9.54 6.35
C ALA A 117 5.11 10.07 7.58
N ALA A 118 4.40 10.75 8.48
CA ALA A 118 4.93 11.22 9.75
C ALA A 118 5.39 10.07 10.65
N ASP A 119 4.58 9.03 10.79
CA ASP A 119 4.92 7.84 11.57
C ASP A 119 6.10 7.06 10.95
N LEU A 120 6.16 6.94 9.61
CA LEU A 120 7.30 6.31 8.93
C LEU A 120 8.63 7.04 9.11
N LEU A 121 8.59 8.33 9.39
CA LEU A 121 9.78 9.19 9.52
C LEU A 121 10.07 9.60 10.97
N GLU A 122 9.17 9.32 11.90
CA GLU A 122 9.21 9.84 13.29
C GLU A 122 9.32 11.36 13.35
N VAL A 123 8.57 12.06 12.50
CA VAL A 123 8.48 13.52 12.47
C VAL A 123 7.04 14.00 12.60
N ALA A 124 6.84 15.31 12.72
CA ALA A 124 5.51 15.89 12.70
C ALA A 124 4.83 15.76 11.32
N GLU A 125 3.50 15.65 11.29
CA GLU A 125 2.70 15.63 10.07
C GLU A 125 2.98 16.86 9.19
N ALA A 126 3.07 16.62 7.87
CA ALA A 126 3.22 17.68 6.88
C ALA A 126 1.99 18.60 6.89
N LYS A 127 2.21 19.92 6.89
CA LYS A 127 1.13 20.93 6.88
C LYS A 127 1.15 21.81 5.64
N SER A 128 2.13 21.61 4.76
CA SER A 128 2.32 22.42 3.56
C SER A 128 2.90 21.57 2.41
N PRO A 129 2.78 22.05 1.16
CA PRO A 129 3.43 21.41 0.02
C PRO A 129 4.93 21.22 0.20
N ALA A 130 5.62 22.21 0.78
CA ALA A 130 7.05 22.12 1.07
C ALA A 130 7.37 21.02 2.10
N ASP A 131 6.51 20.77 3.08
CA ASP A 131 6.67 19.66 4.02
C ASP A 131 6.48 18.32 3.34
N MET A 132 5.47 18.20 2.48
CA MET A 132 5.22 17.00 1.68
C MET A 132 6.43 16.64 0.81
N GLU A 133 7.04 17.61 0.14
CA GLU A 133 8.23 17.35 -0.68
C GLU A 133 9.41 16.85 0.16
N ARG A 134 9.64 17.43 1.35
CA ARG A 134 10.70 16.97 2.25
C ARG A 134 10.43 15.56 2.76
N GLN A 135 9.21 15.27 3.19
CA GLN A 135 8.84 13.94 3.68
C GLN A 135 8.88 12.88 2.58
N ALA A 136 8.37 13.18 1.38
CA ALA A 136 8.43 12.25 0.26
C ALA A 136 9.88 11.88 -0.11
N LYS A 137 10.79 12.85 -0.13
CA LYS A 137 12.24 12.62 -0.34
C LYS A 137 12.86 11.78 0.77
N ALA A 138 12.53 12.07 2.03
CA ALA A 138 13.04 11.30 3.17
C ALA A 138 12.55 9.85 3.14
N ILE A 139 11.30 9.61 2.76
CA ILE A 139 10.73 8.27 2.62
C ILE A 139 11.37 7.53 1.45
N LEU A 140 11.63 8.18 0.30
CA LEU A 140 12.36 7.57 -0.80
C LEU A 140 13.74 7.04 -0.36
N ALA A 141 14.42 7.77 0.52
CA ALA A 141 15.71 7.34 1.07
C ALA A 141 15.62 6.08 1.96
N LEU A 142 14.42 5.67 2.38
CA LEU A 142 14.19 4.41 3.12
C LEU A 142 14.11 3.17 2.21
N GLY A 143 14.14 3.35 0.88
CA GLY A 143 14.22 2.24 -0.08
C GLY A 143 13.11 2.06 -1.13
N PRO A 144 11.88 2.61 -1.03
CA PRO A 144 10.87 2.39 -2.07
C PRO A 144 11.29 3.09 -3.38
N ARG A 145 10.98 2.49 -4.53
CA ARG A 145 11.32 3.08 -5.84
C ARG A 145 10.57 4.38 -6.15
N ALA A 146 9.36 4.50 -5.63
CA ALA A 146 8.53 5.69 -5.73
C ALA A 146 7.66 5.87 -4.49
N VAL A 147 7.25 7.12 -4.22
CA VAL A 147 6.33 7.47 -3.13
C VAL A 147 5.20 8.31 -3.70
N LEU A 148 3.96 7.84 -3.58
CA LEU A 148 2.74 8.62 -3.81
C LEU A 148 2.20 9.11 -2.47
N LEU A 149 2.68 10.26 -2.02
CA LEU A 149 2.26 10.88 -0.76
C LEU A 149 0.89 11.55 -0.94
N LYS A 150 -0.13 10.99 -0.28
CA LYS A 150 -1.52 11.46 -0.39
C LYS A 150 -1.73 12.68 0.50
N GLY A 151 -2.05 13.82 -0.09
CA GLY A 151 -2.20 15.09 0.63
C GLY A 151 -3.63 15.41 1.08
N GLY A 152 -4.58 14.49 0.93
CA GLY A 152 -5.98 14.70 1.34
C GLY A 152 -6.22 15.10 2.80
N HIS A 153 -5.21 15.08 3.68
CA HIS A 153 -5.27 15.59 5.06
C HIS A 153 -4.88 17.08 5.17
N LEU A 154 -4.31 17.69 4.13
CA LEU A 154 -4.09 19.13 4.07
C LEU A 154 -5.41 19.89 4.19
N SER A 155 -5.37 21.03 4.87
CA SER A 155 -6.48 21.98 4.90
C SER A 155 -6.67 22.66 3.54
N GLY A 156 -7.93 22.87 3.12
CA GLY A 156 -8.25 23.63 1.91
C GLY A 156 -9.31 22.96 1.04
N GLY A 157 -9.64 23.60 -0.08
CA GLY A 157 -10.62 23.11 -1.07
C GLY A 157 -10.09 22.01 -2.00
N ASP A 158 -8.78 21.79 -2.02
CA ASP A 158 -8.13 20.81 -2.87
C ASP A 158 -7.57 19.62 -2.07
N SER A 159 -7.26 18.55 -2.79
CA SER A 159 -6.62 17.33 -2.28
C SER A 159 -5.43 16.96 -3.19
N PRO A 160 -4.33 17.74 -3.17
CA PRO A 160 -3.17 17.46 -3.98
C PRO A 160 -2.44 16.21 -3.45
N ASP A 161 -1.93 15.39 -4.36
CA ASP A 161 -1.03 14.29 -4.02
C ASP A 161 0.32 14.55 -4.70
N LEU A 162 1.39 14.02 -4.11
CA LEU A 162 2.74 14.16 -4.63
C LEU A 162 3.31 12.80 -4.99
N LEU A 163 3.58 12.56 -6.27
CA LEU A 163 4.39 11.44 -6.72
C LEU A 163 5.87 11.85 -6.73
N ALA A 164 6.68 11.19 -5.92
CA ALA A 164 8.11 11.39 -5.85
C ALA A 164 8.85 10.13 -6.35
N THR A 165 9.90 10.36 -7.14
CA THR A 165 10.88 9.37 -7.58
C THR A 165 12.28 9.95 -7.36
N THR A 166 13.33 9.18 -7.64
CA THR A 166 14.71 9.71 -7.62
C THR A 166 14.93 10.86 -8.60
N ASP A 167 14.19 10.87 -9.70
CA ASP A 167 14.46 11.76 -10.83
C ASP A 167 13.56 13.00 -10.85
N GLN A 168 12.35 12.89 -10.28
CA GLN A 168 11.34 13.93 -10.38
C GLN A 168 10.31 13.91 -9.25
N LEU A 169 9.71 15.08 -9.06
CA LEU A 169 8.51 15.32 -8.25
C LEU A 169 7.37 15.72 -9.18
N ILE A 170 6.23 15.05 -9.06
CA ILE A 170 5.04 15.30 -9.87
C ILE A 170 3.87 15.56 -8.93
N TRP A 171 3.38 16.79 -8.95
CA TRP A 171 2.15 17.17 -8.28
C TRP A 171 0.93 16.71 -9.08
N LEU A 172 -0.04 16.19 -8.36
CA LEU A 172 -1.30 15.67 -8.89
C LEU A 172 -2.43 16.40 -8.18
N ASP A 173 -2.98 17.42 -8.83
CA ASP A 173 -4.10 18.18 -8.29
C ASP A 173 -5.40 17.40 -8.38
N GLY A 174 -6.35 17.74 -7.53
CA GLY A 174 -7.69 17.15 -7.54
C GLY A 174 -8.61 17.84 -6.55
N PRO A 175 -9.91 17.94 -6.88
CA PRO A 175 -10.88 18.60 -6.02
C PRO A 175 -11.10 17.79 -4.73
N ARG A 176 -11.43 18.49 -3.65
CA ARG A 176 -12.02 17.86 -2.46
C ARG A 176 -13.54 17.85 -2.59
N TYR A 177 -14.13 16.67 -2.58
CA TYR A 177 -15.58 16.53 -2.60
C TYR A 177 -16.16 16.65 -1.17
N PRO A 178 -17.26 17.39 -0.97
CA PRO A 178 -17.89 17.58 0.33
C PRO A 178 -18.78 16.37 0.70
N THR A 179 -18.16 15.22 0.98
CA THR A 179 -18.84 13.99 1.41
C THR A 179 -18.23 13.41 2.67
N ARG A 180 -19.04 12.68 3.45
CA ARG A 180 -18.59 11.83 4.57
C ARG A 180 -18.16 10.43 4.12
N ASN A 181 -18.50 10.03 2.90
CA ASN A 181 -18.32 8.68 2.38
C ASN A 181 -16.94 8.49 1.76
N THR A 182 -15.92 8.50 2.63
CA THR A 182 -14.51 8.34 2.22
C THR A 182 -13.93 7.00 2.66
N HIS A 183 -14.74 6.09 3.22
CA HIS A 183 -14.24 4.79 3.66
C HIS A 183 -13.67 4.00 2.47
N GLY A 184 -12.47 3.45 2.68
CA GLY A 184 -11.76 2.72 1.63
C GLY A 184 -10.96 3.57 0.64
N THR A 185 -10.97 4.91 0.66
CA THR A 185 -10.23 5.75 -0.32
C THR A 185 -8.79 5.30 -0.57
N GLY A 186 -7.99 5.09 0.49
CA GLY A 186 -6.59 4.65 0.34
C GLY A 186 -6.45 3.24 -0.23
N CYS A 187 -7.32 2.30 0.17
CA CYS A 187 -7.35 0.95 -0.37
C CYS A 187 -7.77 0.94 -1.84
N THR A 188 -8.76 1.77 -2.20
CA THR A 188 -9.23 1.94 -3.58
C THR A 188 -8.14 2.52 -4.47
N LEU A 189 -7.46 3.58 -4.02
CA LEU A 189 -6.36 4.21 -4.77
C LEU A 189 -5.21 3.21 -5.03
N SER A 190 -4.74 2.52 -3.99
CA SER A 190 -3.65 1.54 -4.12
C SER A 190 -4.05 0.33 -4.98
N ALA A 191 -5.30 -0.15 -4.87
CA ALA A 191 -5.80 -1.22 -5.72
C ALA A 191 -5.92 -0.79 -7.20
N ALA A 192 -6.47 0.40 -7.46
CA ALA A 192 -6.56 0.94 -8.82
C ALA A 192 -5.16 1.14 -9.43
N LEU A 193 -4.20 1.65 -8.65
CA LEU A 193 -2.81 1.79 -9.09
C LEU A 193 -2.18 0.43 -9.43
N ALA A 194 -2.34 -0.57 -8.57
CA ALA A 194 -1.83 -1.92 -8.83
C ALA A 194 -2.44 -2.53 -10.10
N ALA A 195 -3.75 -2.33 -10.32
CA ALA A 195 -4.44 -2.82 -11.51
C ALA A 195 -3.94 -2.15 -12.81
N GLN A 196 -3.60 -0.86 -12.77
CA GLN A 196 -3.03 -0.18 -13.93
C GLN A 196 -1.58 -0.61 -14.19
N LEU A 197 -0.77 -0.74 -13.15
CA LEU A 197 0.60 -1.26 -13.27
C LEU A 197 0.63 -2.71 -13.79
N ALA A 198 -0.34 -3.55 -13.38
CA ALA A 198 -0.50 -4.91 -13.89
C ALA A 198 -0.79 -4.96 -15.40
N GLN A 199 -1.43 -3.91 -15.95
CA GLN A 199 -1.69 -3.76 -17.39
C GLN A 199 -0.49 -3.21 -18.17
N GLY A 200 0.61 -2.87 -17.48
CA GLY A 200 1.82 -2.33 -18.09
C GLY A 200 1.80 -0.81 -18.26
N GLU A 201 0.86 -0.10 -17.65
CA GLU A 201 0.83 1.36 -17.68
C GLU A 201 2.09 1.96 -17.02
N PRO A 202 2.71 2.98 -17.63
CA PRO A 202 3.81 3.71 -17.00
C PRO A 202 3.38 4.32 -15.66
N LEU A 203 4.28 4.32 -14.66
CA LEU A 203 3.95 4.71 -13.28
C LEU A 203 3.17 6.03 -13.17
N VAL A 204 3.63 7.09 -13.85
CA VAL A 204 2.97 8.41 -13.81
C VAL A 204 1.54 8.33 -14.35
N GLN A 205 1.34 7.59 -15.45
CA GLN A 205 0.03 7.41 -16.06
C GLN A 205 -0.88 6.56 -15.16
N ALA A 206 -0.36 5.45 -14.63
CA ALA A 206 -1.07 4.59 -13.70
C ALA A 206 -1.56 5.35 -12.46
N VAL A 207 -0.72 6.24 -11.91
CA VAL A 207 -1.07 7.09 -10.76
C VAL A 207 -2.15 8.11 -11.13
N ARG A 208 -2.06 8.77 -12.30
CA ARG A 208 -3.09 9.71 -12.77
C ARG A 208 -4.44 9.03 -12.94
N ILE A 209 -4.47 7.84 -13.56
CA ILE A 209 -5.68 7.05 -13.73
C ILE A 209 -6.25 6.65 -12.36
N ALA A 210 -5.42 6.13 -11.45
CA ALA A 210 -5.86 5.71 -10.12
C ALA A 210 -6.43 6.87 -9.29
N LYS A 211 -5.77 8.05 -9.35
CA LYS A 211 -6.24 9.27 -8.66
C LYS A 211 -7.58 9.73 -9.23
N HIS A 212 -7.73 9.76 -10.55
CA HIS A 212 -8.98 10.12 -11.19
C HIS A 212 -10.12 9.14 -10.83
N TYR A 213 -9.85 7.83 -10.89
CA TYR A 213 -10.82 6.81 -10.51
C TYR A 213 -11.31 6.96 -9.07
N VAL A 214 -10.40 7.13 -8.09
CA VAL A 214 -10.82 7.30 -6.70
C VAL A 214 -11.55 8.62 -6.46
N ALA A 215 -11.19 9.69 -7.19
CA ALA A 215 -11.88 10.98 -7.12
C ALA A 215 -13.34 10.84 -7.56
N GLU A 216 -13.60 10.17 -8.68
CA GLU A 216 -14.98 9.94 -9.15
C GLU A 216 -15.76 8.96 -8.27
N ALA A 217 -15.09 7.95 -7.71
CA ALA A 217 -15.70 7.05 -6.73
C ALA A 217 -16.13 7.80 -5.45
N ILE A 218 -15.37 8.82 -5.02
CA ILE A 218 -15.75 9.69 -3.90
C ILE A 218 -16.88 10.64 -4.33
N ASN A 219 -16.77 11.28 -5.49
CA ASN A 219 -17.77 12.19 -6.03
C ASN A 219 -19.17 11.57 -6.07
N ARG A 220 -19.24 10.29 -6.45
CA ARG A 220 -20.49 9.53 -6.57
C ARG A 220 -20.84 8.67 -5.36
N SER A 221 -20.09 8.83 -4.26
CA SER A 221 -20.28 8.01 -3.06
C SER A 221 -21.60 8.27 -2.34
N ASP A 222 -22.19 9.46 -2.48
CA ASP A 222 -23.49 9.80 -1.86
C ASP A 222 -24.69 9.19 -2.60
N GLU A 223 -24.46 8.55 -3.76
CA GLU A 223 -25.47 7.73 -4.45
C GLU A 223 -25.70 6.38 -3.74
N LEU A 224 -24.81 6.01 -2.81
CA LEU A 224 -24.92 4.80 -2.00
C LEU A 224 -25.60 5.10 -0.67
N ASP A 225 -26.56 4.25 -0.29
CA ASP A 225 -27.17 4.24 1.05
C ASP A 225 -26.63 3.05 1.85
N VAL A 226 -25.44 3.21 2.45
CA VAL A 226 -24.74 2.14 3.18
C VAL A 226 -24.22 2.62 4.53
N GLY A 227 -24.90 2.19 5.59
CA GLY A 227 -24.50 2.42 6.98
C GLY A 227 -24.74 3.86 7.47
N ALA A 228 -24.62 4.07 8.78
CA ALA A 228 -24.88 5.37 9.42
C ALA A 228 -23.60 6.20 9.71
N GLY A 229 -22.42 5.65 9.42
CA GLY A 229 -21.11 6.24 9.76
C GLY A 229 -20.41 6.88 8.55
N HIS A 230 -19.09 6.69 8.45
CA HIS A 230 -18.34 7.01 7.24
C HIS A 230 -18.60 5.94 6.19
N GLY A 231 -19.45 6.25 5.20
CA GLY A 231 -19.79 5.32 4.14
C GLY A 231 -18.63 5.04 3.17
N PRO A 232 -18.76 4.01 2.32
CA PRO A 232 -17.76 3.63 1.34
C PRO A 232 -17.75 4.59 0.13
N VAL A 233 -16.63 4.61 -0.60
CA VAL A 233 -16.61 5.17 -1.96
C VAL A 233 -17.40 4.29 -2.92
N HIS A 234 -17.88 4.84 -4.04
CA HIS A 234 -18.63 4.09 -5.05
C HIS A 234 -17.70 3.47 -6.10
N HIS A 235 -17.21 2.25 -5.87
CA HIS A 235 -16.29 1.56 -6.82
C HIS A 235 -16.89 1.35 -8.21
N PHE A 236 -18.19 1.07 -8.29
CA PHE A 236 -18.89 0.82 -9.56
C PHE A 236 -19.43 2.09 -10.23
N HIS A 237 -18.95 3.28 -9.87
CA HIS A 237 -19.47 4.54 -10.38
C HIS A 237 -19.51 4.57 -11.92
N ALA A 238 -18.47 4.09 -12.61
CA ALA A 238 -18.45 4.09 -14.07
C ALA A 238 -19.37 3.03 -14.73
N LEU A 239 -19.87 2.05 -13.97
CA LEU A 239 -20.62 0.91 -14.49
C LEU A 239 -22.11 0.97 -14.16
N TRP A 240 -22.47 1.56 -13.01
CA TRP A 240 -23.85 1.63 -12.57
C TRP A 240 -24.50 2.94 -13.02
N PRO A 241 -25.77 2.89 -13.47
CA PRO A 241 -26.52 4.10 -13.79
C PRO A 241 -26.64 4.96 -12.54
N LYS A 242 -26.73 6.28 -12.74
CA LYS A 242 -27.02 7.20 -11.64
C LYS A 242 -28.38 6.86 -11.04
N VAL A 243 -28.44 6.77 -9.72
CA VAL A 243 -29.72 6.59 -9.02
C VAL A 243 -30.59 7.82 -9.30
N GLY A 244 -31.73 7.62 -9.98
CA GLY A 244 -32.67 8.68 -10.37
C GLY A 244 -32.51 9.26 -11.78
N GLY A 245 -31.74 8.60 -12.67
CA GLY A 245 -31.65 8.91 -14.10
C GLY A 245 -32.54 8.05 -14.98
#